data_AF-A0A504YNT1-F1
#
_entry.id   AF-A0A504YNT1-F1
#
_cell.length_a   1.000
_cell.length_b   1.000
_cell.length_c   1.000
_cell.angle_alpha   90.00
_cell.angle_beta   90.00
_cell.angle_gamma   90.00
#
_symmetry.space_group_name_H-M   'P 1'
#
loop_
_entity.id
_entity.type
_entity.pdbx_description
1 polymer ?
#
loop_
_entity_poly.entity_id
_entity_poly.type
_entity_poly.pdbx_seq_one_letter_code
_entity_poly.pdbx_strand_id
1 'polypeptide(L)'
;MIGGLAEVEQESSSLNIPFHLVQAHEQLSAVQLGKKRTWFDVRNEGLGFCEDAVAKAVLAKITALNAGCVVTDFCPLREPSAWIDRLVSFMPENIPVCQLSYPSLSYWSLL
;
A
#
# COMPACT_ATOMS: atom_id res chain seq x y z
N MET A 1 -10.16 10.92 -5.84
CA MET A 1 -8.91 10.23 -5.50
C MET A 1 -7.69 11.10 -5.78
N ILE A 2 -7.56 11.70 -6.97
CA ILE A 2 -6.44 12.61 -7.29
C ILE A 2 -6.37 13.84 -6.36
N GLY A 3 -7.51 14.48 -6.05
CA GLY A 3 -7.52 15.64 -5.13
C GLY A 3 -6.99 15.31 -3.73
N GLY A 4 -7.38 14.17 -3.16
CA GLY A 4 -6.88 13.74 -1.85
C GLY A 4 -5.38 13.42 -1.85
N LEU A 5 -4.82 12.89 -2.96
CA LEU A 5 -3.38 12.69 -3.06
C LEU A 5 -2.61 14.02 -3.12
N ALA A 6 -3.17 15.04 -3.78
CA ALA A 6 -2.58 16.37 -3.82
C ALA A 6 -2.58 17.04 -2.42
N GLU A 7 -3.65 16.87 -1.65
CA GLU A 7 -3.71 17.33 -0.26
C GLU A 7 -2.64 16.65 0.61
N VAL A 8 -2.50 15.33 0.51
CA VAL A 8 -1.48 14.56 1.24
C VAL A 8 -0.05 15.00 0.86
N GLU A 9 0.21 15.23 -0.42
CA GLU A 9 1.51 15.74 -0.89
C GLU A 9 1.79 17.13 -0.29
N GLN A 10 0.80 18.01 -0.31
CA GLN A 10 0.94 19.36 0.25
C GLN A 10 1.22 19.33 1.77
N GLU A 11 0.46 18.55 2.52
CA GLU A 11 0.64 18.39 3.97
C GLU A 11 2.02 17.78 4.30
N SER A 12 2.40 16.72 3.59
CA SER A 12 3.72 16.07 3.77
C SER A 12 4.86 17.05 3.47
N SER A 13 4.74 17.82 2.38
CA SER A 13 5.71 18.85 2.00
C SER A 13 5.85 19.93 3.07
N SER A 14 4.74 20.38 3.66
CA SER A 14 4.77 21.37 4.75
C SER A 14 5.52 20.89 6.00
N LEU A 15 5.62 19.57 6.18
CA LEU A 15 6.33 18.92 7.28
C LEU A 15 7.75 18.44 6.89
N ASN A 16 8.20 18.73 5.68
CA ASN A 16 9.45 18.22 5.10
C ASN A 16 9.51 16.68 5.04
N ILE A 17 8.36 16.04 4.84
CA ILE A 17 8.24 14.59 4.66
C ILE A 17 8.18 14.29 3.16
N PRO A 18 9.15 13.55 2.59
CA PRO A 18 9.11 13.18 1.18
C PRO A 18 7.90 12.30 0.87
N PHE A 19 7.17 12.67 -0.17
CA PHE A 19 6.04 11.90 -0.69
C PHE A 19 6.40 11.28 -2.05
N HIS A 20 6.15 9.99 -2.22
CA HIS A 20 6.51 9.25 -3.42
C HIS A 20 5.31 8.47 -3.96
N LEU A 21 4.96 8.73 -5.22
CA LEU A 21 4.03 7.89 -5.97
C LEU A 21 4.81 6.81 -6.73
N VAL A 22 4.41 5.55 -6.56
CA VAL A 22 5.05 4.40 -7.19
C VAL A 22 4.04 3.68 -8.07
N GLN A 23 4.38 3.52 -9.35
CA GLN A 23 3.58 2.72 -10.27
C GLN A 23 4.06 1.27 -10.25
N ALA A 24 3.18 0.35 -9.83
CA ALA A 24 3.52 -1.06 -9.67
C ALA A 24 3.43 -1.91 -10.95
N HIS A 25 2.70 -1.44 -11.98
CA HIS A 25 2.53 -2.21 -13.23
C HIS A 25 2.30 -1.29 -14.43
N GLU A 26 2.83 -1.66 -15.60
CA GLU A 26 2.67 -0.90 -16.85
C GLU A 26 1.47 -1.36 -17.70
N GLN A 27 0.93 -2.56 -17.47
CA GLN A 27 0.04 -3.19 -18.46
C GLN A 27 -1.35 -3.52 -17.91
N LEU A 28 -2.18 -2.48 -17.75
CA LEU A 28 -3.63 -2.68 -17.65
C LEU A 28 -4.21 -2.73 -19.06
N SER A 29 -4.53 -3.92 -19.56
CA SER A 29 -5.37 -4.05 -20.77
C SER A 29 -6.72 -3.40 -20.50
N ALA A 30 -6.94 -2.23 -21.10
CA ALA A 30 -8.21 -1.51 -21.22
C ALA A 30 -9.20 -1.70 -20.05
N VAL A 31 -8.84 -1.23 -18.86
CA VAL A 31 -9.81 -1.08 -17.76
C VAL A 31 -10.82 -0.01 -18.18
N GLN A 32 -12.10 -0.38 -18.25
CA GLN A 32 -13.20 0.55 -18.56
C GLN A 32 -13.24 1.66 -17.49
N LEU A 33 -12.85 2.87 -17.87
CA LEU A 33 -12.86 4.05 -17.03
C LEU A 33 -14.29 4.35 -16.56
N GLY A 34 -14.48 4.65 -15.27
CA GLY A 34 -15.75 5.16 -14.73
C GLY A 34 -16.70 4.13 -14.10
N LYS A 35 -16.37 2.84 -14.11
CA LYS A 35 -17.17 1.83 -13.38
C LYS A 35 -16.62 1.65 -11.96
N LYS A 36 -17.38 2.07 -10.95
CA LYS A 36 -17.08 1.74 -9.54
C LYS A 36 -17.23 0.22 -9.38
N ARG A 37 -16.13 -0.46 -9.07
CA ARG A 37 -16.10 -1.92 -8.85
C ARG A 37 -15.80 -2.19 -7.39
N THR A 38 -16.37 -3.26 -6.85
CA THR A 38 -16.00 -3.78 -5.54
C THR A 38 -14.75 -4.63 -5.67
N TRP A 39 -14.04 -4.86 -4.56
CA TRP A 39 -12.85 -5.73 -4.55
C TRP A 39 -13.17 -7.15 -5.03
N PHE A 40 -14.36 -7.63 -4.71
CA PHE A 40 -14.86 -8.93 -5.16
C PHE A 40 -14.93 -9.02 -6.70
N ASP A 41 -15.33 -7.93 -7.37
CA ASP A 41 -15.41 -7.88 -8.83
C ASP A 41 -14.00 -7.92 -9.47
N VAL A 42 -13.04 -7.21 -8.87
CA VAL A 42 -11.64 -7.18 -9.35
C VAL A 42 -10.98 -8.56 -9.27
N ARG A 43 -11.24 -9.31 -8.19
CA ARG A 43 -10.71 -10.67 -8.01
C ARG A 43 -11.29 -11.68 -8.99
N ASN A 44 -12.61 -11.62 -9.24
CA ASN A 44 -13.29 -12.58 -10.11
C ASN A 44 -13.07 -12.31 -11.60
N GLU A 45 -12.85 -11.06 -12.00
CA GLU A 45 -12.62 -10.70 -13.41
C GLU A 45 -11.19 -10.99 -13.90
N GLY A 46 -10.31 -11.59 -13.08
CA GLY A 46 -8.96 -11.95 -13.50
C GLY A 46 -8.08 -10.75 -13.88
N LEU A 47 -8.50 -9.53 -13.56
CA LEU A 47 -7.76 -8.27 -13.75
C LEU A 47 -6.67 -8.10 -12.69
N GLY A 48 -5.99 -9.21 -12.38
CA GLY A 48 -5.27 -9.51 -11.16
C GLY A 48 -4.47 -8.34 -10.61
N PHE A 49 -4.76 -8.00 -9.35
CA PHE A 49 -3.83 -7.23 -8.55
C PHE A 49 -2.54 -8.04 -8.42
N CYS A 50 -1.47 -7.58 -9.07
CA CYS A 50 -0.20 -8.28 -9.08
C CYS A 50 0.57 -7.94 -7.79
N GLU A 51 0.30 -8.69 -6.72
CA GLU A 51 0.95 -8.52 -5.40
C GLU A 51 2.47 -8.47 -5.54
N ASP A 52 3.03 -9.33 -6.39
CA ASP A 52 4.47 -9.38 -6.66
C ASP A 52 5.00 -8.09 -7.29
N ALA A 53 4.24 -7.49 -8.21
CA ALA A 53 4.67 -6.27 -8.88
C ALA A 53 4.63 -5.07 -7.92
N VAL A 54 3.61 -5.00 -7.04
CA VAL A 54 3.55 -4.00 -5.97
C VAL A 54 4.70 -4.20 -4.99
N ALA A 55 4.91 -5.42 -4.50
CA ALA A 55 5.99 -5.74 -3.57
C ALA A 55 7.37 -5.39 -4.15
N LYS A 56 7.63 -5.72 -5.43
CA LYS A 56 8.90 -5.37 -6.10
C LYS A 56 9.07 -3.87 -6.29
N ALA A 57 8.03 -3.15 -6.66
CA ALA A 57 8.10 -1.69 -6.84
C ALA A 57 8.37 -0.97 -5.51
N VAL A 58 7.71 -1.42 -4.44
CA VAL A 58 7.94 -0.93 -3.08
C VAL A 58 9.37 -1.25 -2.61
N LEU A 59 9.83 -2.50 -2.79
CA LEU A 59 11.19 -2.92 -2.46
C LEU A 59 12.25 -2.07 -3.19
N ALA A 60 12.07 -1.85 -4.49
CA ALA A 60 12.98 -1.00 -5.27
C ALA A 60 13.10 0.41 -4.66
N LYS A 61 12.00 0.94 -4.12
CA LYS A 61 11.98 2.26 -3.51
C LYS A 61 12.63 2.29 -2.13
N ILE A 62 12.40 1.26 -1.31
CA ILE A 62 13.06 1.08 -0.02
C ILE A 62 14.57 1.02 -0.18
N THR A 63 15.06 0.23 -1.15
CA THR A 63 16.49 0.14 -1.47
C THR A 63 17.04 1.46 -1.97
N ALA A 64 16.34 2.15 -2.88
CA ALA A 64 16.79 3.44 -3.42
C ALA A 64 16.86 4.55 -2.36
N LEU A 65 15.95 4.52 -1.37
CA LEU A 65 15.93 5.45 -0.25
C LEU A 65 16.84 5.02 0.91
N ASN A 66 17.45 3.83 0.84
CA ASN A 66 18.19 3.21 1.93
C ASN A 66 17.38 3.19 3.24
N ALA A 67 16.09 2.85 3.15
CA ALA A 67 15.19 2.86 4.29
C ALA A 67 15.49 1.69 5.24
N GLY A 68 15.62 1.99 6.53
CA GLY A 68 15.96 1.01 7.57
C GLY A 68 14.77 0.30 8.21
N CYS A 69 13.54 0.70 7.89
CA CYS A 69 12.32 0.01 8.33
C CYS A 69 11.15 0.36 7.39
N VAL A 70 10.12 -0.48 7.41
CA VAL A 70 8.85 -0.22 6.73
C VAL A 70 7.72 -0.26 7.75
N VAL A 71 6.89 0.77 7.75
CA VAL A 71 5.67 0.82 8.56
C VAL A 71 4.48 0.89 7.61
N THR A 72 3.51 0.00 7.80
CA THR A 72 2.25 0.05 7.08
C THR A 72 1.11 0.22 8.07
N ASP A 73 0.05 0.89 7.64
CA ASP A 73 -1.19 0.95 8.39
C ASP A 73 -1.93 -0.40 8.36
N PHE A 74 -2.79 -0.63 9.36
CA PHE A 74 -3.78 -1.70 9.28
C PHE A 74 -4.89 -1.25 8.34
N CYS A 75 -5.07 -1.94 7.22
CA CYS A 75 -6.30 -1.85 6.45
C CYS A 75 -7.12 -3.13 6.64
N PRO A 76 -7.88 -3.29 7.74
CA PRO A 76 -8.56 -4.55 8.07
C PRO A 76 -9.61 -5.00 7.04
N LEU A 77 -10.01 -4.14 6.09
CA LEU A 77 -11.29 -4.31 5.40
C LEU A 77 -11.34 -3.93 3.92
N ARG A 78 -10.23 -3.52 3.27
CA ARG A 78 -10.36 -3.02 1.88
C ARG A 78 -9.32 -3.40 0.84
N GLU A 79 -8.14 -3.95 1.17
CA GLU A 79 -7.12 -4.28 0.16
C GLU A 79 -6.31 -5.54 0.52
N PRO A 80 -5.70 -6.24 -0.46
CA PRO A 80 -5.05 -7.51 -0.18
C PRO A 80 -3.72 -7.19 0.51
N SER A 81 -3.64 -7.49 1.80
CA SER A 81 -2.36 -7.47 2.55
C SER A 81 -1.33 -8.46 1.99
N ALA A 82 -1.71 -9.32 1.04
CA ALA A 82 -0.83 -10.31 0.42
C ALA A 82 0.44 -9.69 -0.21
N TRP A 83 0.40 -8.44 -0.68
CA TRP A 83 1.64 -7.78 -1.16
C TRP A 83 2.65 -7.52 -0.04
N ILE A 84 2.20 -7.40 1.21
CA ILE A 84 3.07 -7.24 2.39
C ILE A 84 3.77 -8.58 2.68
N ASP A 85 3.03 -9.69 2.63
CA ASP A 85 3.63 -11.03 2.74
C ASP A 85 4.67 -11.26 1.63
N ARG A 86 4.37 -10.84 0.40
CA ARG A 86 5.32 -10.87 -0.73
C ARG A 86 6.53 -9.98 -0.48
N LEU A 87 6.33 -8.75 -0.01
CA LEU A 87 7.41 -7.83 0.31
C LEU A 87 8.35 -8.42 1.35
N VAL A 88 7.80 -8.96 2.45
CA VAL A 88 8.57 -9.64 3.49
C VAL A 88 9.36 -10.83 2.91
N SER A 89 8.78 -11.58 1.98
CA SER A 89 9.48 -12.70 1.31
C SER A 89 10.64 -12.26 0.40
N PHE A 90 10.64 -11.00 -0.09
CA PHE A 90 11.71 -10.45 -0.91
C PHE A 90 12.74 -9.63 -0.13
N MET A 91 12.41 -9.22 1.10
CA MET A 91 13.25 -8.36 1.91
C MET A 91 14.44 -9.09 2.52
N PRO A 92 15.58 -8.40 2.68
CA PRO A 92 16.67 -8.92 3.49
C PRO A 92 16.29 -8.89 4.99
N GLU A 93 16.78 -9.87 5.76
CA GLU A 93 16.38 -10.10 7.17
C GLU A 93 16.63 -8.91 8.12
N ASN A 94 17.38 -7.91 7.69
CA ASN A 94 17.79 -6.74 8.48
C ASN A 94 16.86 -5.53 8.39
N ILE A 95 15.77 -5.59 7.61
CA ILE A 95 14.79 -4.49 7.50
C ILE A 95 13.46 -4.92 8.13
N PRO A 96 13.10 -4.43 9.34
CA PRO A 96 11.85 -4.78 9.98
C PRO A 96 10.65 -4.17 9.23
N VAL A 97 9.58 -4.97 9.12
CA VAL A 97 8.26 -4.55 8.62
C VAL A 97 7.28 -4.56 9.78
N CYS A 98 6.72 -3.39 10.10
CA CYS A 98 5.76 -3.21 11.18
C CYS A 98 4.39 -2.86 10.59
N GLN A 99 3.42 -3.76 10.77
CA GLN A 99 2.02 -3.44 10.49
C GLN A 99 1.39 -2.91 11.78
N LEU A 100 0.99 -1.64 11.80
CA LEU A 100 0.16 -1.15 12.91
C LEU A 100 -1.14 -1.94 12.88
N SER A 101 -1.62 -2.42 14.02
CA SER A 101 -2.95 -3.01 14.15
C SER A 101 -3.77 -2.10 15.07
N TYR A 102 -4.97 -1.71 14.65
CA TYR A 102 -5.90 -1.07 15.56
C TYR A 102 -6.58 -2.18 16.37
N PRO A 103 -6.41 -2.25 17.71
CA PRO A 103 -7.31 -3.04 18.52
C PRO A 103 -8.72 -2.50 18.31
N SER A 104 -9.69 -3.39 18.12
CA SER A 104 -11.10 -3.03 18.05
C SER A 104 -11.46 -2.09 19.20
N LEU A 105 -12.33 -1.13 18.92
CA LEU A 105 -12.83 -0.04 19.79
C LEU A 105 -13.32 -0.45 21.21
N SER A 106 -13.24 -1.73 21.58
CA SER A 106 -13.60 -2.28 22.88
C SER A 106 -12.59 -1.97 24.01
N TYR A 107 -11.40 -1.43 23.73
CA TYR A 107 -10.43 -1.08 24.79
C TYR A 107 -10.51 0.38 25.29
N TRP A 108 -11.16 1.28 24.54
CA TRP A 108 -11.29 2.69 24.92
C TRP A 108 -12.55 3.00 25.77
N SER A 109 -13.35 1.97 26.10
CA SER A 109 -14.54 2.11 26.95
C SER A 109 -14.27 1.87 28.45
N LEU A 110 -13.02 1.61 28.83
CA LEU A 110 -12.61 1.24 30.19
C LEU A 110 -11.58 2.19 30.83
N LEU A 111 -11.40 3.39 30.25
CA LEU A 111 -10.72 4.53 30.87
C LEU A 111 -11.67 5.72 30.89
#